data_AF-E2CS75-F1
#
_entry.id   AF-E2CS75-F1
#
_cell.length_a   1.000
_cell.length_b   1.000
_cell.length_c   1.000
_cell.angle_alpha   90.00
_cell.angle_beta   90.00
_cell.angle_gamma   90.00
#
_symmetry.space_group_name_H-M   'P 1'
#
loop_
_entity.id
_entity.type
_entity.pdbx_description
1 polymer ?
#
loop_
_entity_poly.entity_id
_entity_poly.type
_entity_poly.pdbx_seq_one_letter_code
_entity_poly.pdbx_strand_id
1 'polypeptide(L)'
;MNGKKYLPPPNDESDFKQLFQKAVAAGAGRPLEEGKYLAGPWTPELLAEAISQIDSNRTGIELRTVQLWFQKNSKGVSAANIRWLAKIFGCNDPVLVNEWQLALKAAQERLKNKRRCQKDHADTAAHNGEAPDNTMKTSQNMVSTLPIEKKSGFNLALRTESAYCHGQSLSLPTSVLGGMIALGFLSFLIGIHNVTYERADGVVKQVGFLWTANWTLIFMLFMPLFFAFVADLVSTWKSNIGHLNEWQKSVNGFSYLYWVVFSVCLLFAGLFQWIGMVFLPLVKGTGKYSIDWSKIAIERPDIVTVQESVLFTALAYVYMSLCFYLFFAGFILLCTLVQSICNSNMAMKGQFGELDPVQSENFSTRAAYCIFRCTLLGILVAISMKSQSAYLASSGTDILSWLVGDSHLMAHESAAEQSAVRYRMPTHYTSLVVALISCFVFLFGLVRLKSFVKAKVSLPRLSMTIVFLFLSYLLFNSFPGSSLLLMAGVLLAIYGLFDPEFTVVNFAKFRRNQRVS
;
A
#
# COMPACT_ATOMS: atom_id res chain seq x y z
N MET A 1 45.51 -22.66 -24.28
CA MET A 1 44.32 -22.87 -25.14
C MET A 1 44.08 -21.59 -25.93
N ASN A 2 43.87 -21.65 -27.25
CA ASN A 2 43.71 -20.46 -28.11
C ASN A 2 44.83 -19.40 -27.97
N GLY A 3 46.09 -19.84 -27.82
CA GLY A 3 47.23 -18.92 -27.59
C GLY A 3 47.22 -18.22 -26.23
N LYS A 4 46.30 -18.57 -25.32
CA LYS A 4 46.13 -17.97 -23.98
C LYS A 4 46.37 -18.97 -22.84
N LYS A 5 46.80 -18.46 -21.69
CA LYS A 5 47.03 -19.24 -20.45
C LYS A 5 45.70 -19.59 -19.79
N TYR A 6 45.26 -20.84 -19.89
CA TYR A 6 44.06 -21.32 -19.19
C TYR A 6 44.40 -21.84 -17.80
N LEU A 7 43.54 -21.55 -16.83
CA LEU A 7 43.54 -22.11 -15.49
C LEU A 7 42.10 -22.50 -15.15
N PRO A 8 41.84 -23.69 -14.60
CA PRO A 8 40.50 -24.05 -14.13
C PRO A 8 40.12 -23.19 -12.92
N PRO A 9 38.83 -22.84 -12.75
CA PRO A 9 38.39 -22.15 -11.55
C PRO A 9 38.64 -23.07 -10.33
N PRO A 10 39.33 -22.59 -9.28
CA PRO A 10 39.54 -23.39 -8.08
C PRO A 10 38.19 -23.71 -7.44
N ASN A 11 38.00 -24.99 -7.07
CA ASN A 11 36.79 -25.45 -6.37
C ASN A 11 36.88 -25.14 -4.87
N ASP A 12 37.14 -23.87 -4.54
CA ASP A 12 37.25 -23.40 -3.17
C ASP A 12 36.04 -22.55 -2.76
N GLU A 13 35.81 -22.42 -1.45
CA GLU A 13 34.73 -21.59 -0.90
C GLU A 13 35.08 -20.08 -0.91
N SER A 14 36.06 -19.66 -1.72
CA SER A 14 36.52 -18.27 -1.80
C SER A 14 35.39 -17.32 -2.21
N ASP A 15 35.47 -16.09 -1.70
CA ASP A 15 34.62 -14.99 -2.16
C ASP A 15 35.12 -14.42 -3.51
N PHE A 16 34.28 -13.63 -4.19
CA PHE A 16 34.60 -13.09 -5.51
C PHE A 16 35.95 -12.37 -5.56
N LYS A 17 36.33 -11.63 -4.50
CA LYS A 17 37.57 -10.85 -4.50
C LYS A 17 38.80 -11.75 -4.44
N GLN A 18 38.74 -12.80 -3.63
CA GLN A 18 39.80 -13.80 -3.54
C GLN A 18 39.93 -14.61 -4.83
N LEU A 19 38.81 -15.07 -5.39
CA LEU A 19 38.79 -15.81 -6.65
C LEU A 19 39.34 -14.95 -7.80
N PHE A 20 38.90 -13.70 -7.89
CA PHE A 20 39.37 -12.74 -8.88
C PHE A 20 40.87 -12.45 -8.74
N GLN A 21 41.36 -12.20 -7.52
CA GLN A 21 42.79 -11.95 -7.28
C GLN A 21 43.67 -13.15 -7.65
N LYS A 22 43.25 -14.38 -7.34
CA LYS A 22 43.97 -15.60 -7.74
C LYS A 22 44.03 -15.73 -9.26
N ALA A 23 42.90 -15.52 -9.95
CA ALA A 23 42.82 -15.61 -11.41
C ALA A 23 43.69 -14.54 -12.10
N VAL A 24 43.66 -13.30 -11.60
CA VAL A 24 44.43 -12.16 -12.10
C VAL A 24 45.92 -12.33 -11.85
N ALA A 25 46.31 -12.72 -10.63
CA ALA A 25 47.71 -12.94 -10.26
C ALA A 25 48.34 -14.08 -11.05
N ALA A 26 47.56 -15.12 -11.34
CA ALA A 26 48.01 -16.25 -12.14
C ALA A 26 48.00 -15.96 -13.66
N GLY A 27 47.47 -14.81 -14.10
CA GLY A 27 47.41 -14.41 -15.50
C GLY A 27 46.43 -15.24 -16.35
N ALA A 28 45.33 -15.73 -15.75
CA ALA A 28 44.33 -16.53 -16.47
C ALA A 28 43.76 -15.75 -17.66
N GLY A 29 43.75 -16.33 -18.86
CA GLY A 29 43.25 -15.70 -20.08
C GLY A 29 44.21 -14.72 -20.78
N ARG A 30 45.43 -14.50 -20.27
CA ARG A 30 46.42 -13.68 -21.00
C ARG A 30 46.98 -14.42 -22.22
N PRO A 31 47.22 -13.71 -23.34
CA PRO A 31 47.97 -14.28 -24.46
C PRO A 31 49.39 -14.66 -24.01
N LEU A 32 49.89 -15.77 -24.53
CA LEU A 32 51.26 -16.21 -24.33
C LEU A 32 52.15 -15.38 -25.27
N GLU A 33 53.10 -14.61 -24.74
CA GLU A 33 54.08 -13.89 -25.57
C GLU A 33 55.04 -14.89 -26.24
N GLU A 34 55.32 -14.69 -27.53
CA GLU A 34 56.28 -15.47 -28.31
C GLU A 34 57.71 -15.18 -27.81
N GLY A 35 58.13 -15.91 -26.76
CA GLY A 35 59.49 -15.82 -26.24
C GLY A 35 59.58 -15.95 -24.72
N LYS A 36 59.54 -17.19 -24.21
CA LYS A 36 60.04 -17.69 -22.90
C LYS A 36 59.85 -16.87 -21.59
N TYR A 37 59.05 -15.81 -21.56
CA TYR A 37 58.66 -15.13 -20.33
C TYR A 37 57.15 -15.29 -20.10
N LEU A 38 56.78 -15.73 -18.90
CA LEU A 38 55.39 -15.87 -18.48
C LEU A 38 54.70 -14.52 -18.56
N ALA A 39 53.59 -14.41 -19.29
CA ALA A 39 52.75 -13.23 -19.28
C ALA A 39 52.41 -12.87 -17.81
N GLY A 40 52.89 -11.71 -17.37
CA GLY A 40 52.74 -11.24 -15.98
C GLY A 40 51.28 -11.11 -15.54
N PRO A 41 51.01 -10.82 -14.26
CA PRO A 41 49.65 -10.69 -13.74
C PRO A 41 48.84 -9.64 -14.52
N TRP A 42 47.52 -9.79 -14.54
CA TRP A 42 46.64 -8.75 -15.09
C TRP A 42 46.78 -7.46 -14.28
N THR A 43 47.01 -6.34 -14.96
CA THR A 43 46.84 -4.99 -14.37
C THR A 43 45.43 -4.47 -14.68
N PRO A 44 44.90 -3.50 -13.92
CA PRO A 44 43.60 -2.90 -14.20
C PRO A 44 43.49 -2.34 -15.62
N GLU A 45 44.58 -1.76 -16.13
CA GLU A 45 44.67 -1.14 -17.45
C GLU A 45 44.58 -2.21 -18.54
N LEU A 46 45.40 -3.26 -18.44
CA LEU A 46 45.41 -4.37 -19.40
C LEU A 46 44.07 -5.11 -19.42
N LEU A 47 43.45 -5.30 -18.24
CA LEU A 47 42.17 -6.00 -18.15
C LEU A 47 41.00 -5.15 -18.69
N ALA A 48 41.01 -3.84 -18.44
CA ALA A 48 40.01 -2.94 -19.00
C ALA A 48 40.09 -2.88 -20.53
N GLU A 49 41.30 -2.85 -21.07
CA GLU A 49 41.54 -2.93 -22.51
C GLU A 49 41.06 -4.27 -23.10
N ALA A 50 41.43 -5.40 -22.48
CA ALA A 50 41.01 -6.73 -22.94
C ALA A 50 39.49 -6.94 -22.91
N ILE A 51 38.78 -6.37 -21.93
CA ILE A 51 37.30 -6.40 -21.88
C ILE A 51 36.68 -5.51 -22.97
N SER A 52 37.32 -4.39 -23.27
CA SER A 52 36.84 -3.44 -24.28
C SER A 52 37.04 -3.96 -25.71
N GLN A 53 38.03 -4.83 -25.93
CA GLN A 53 38.29 -5.49 -27.21
C GLN A 53 37.39 -6.71 -27.50
N ILE A 54 36.45 -7.06 -26.61
CA ILE A 54 35.48 -8.13 -26.88
C ILE A 54 34.40 -7.60 -27.84
N ASP A 55 34.27 -8.17 -29.04
CA ASP A 55 33.31 -7.72 -30.08
C ASP A 55 31.86 -7.53 -29.60
N SER A 56 31.44 -8.30 -28.61
CA SER A 56 30.10 -8.20 -28.00
C SER A 56 29.95 -7.02 -27.02
N ASN A 57 30.99 -6.22 -26.78
CA ASN A 57 31.02 -5.11 -25.82
C ASN A 57 31.22 -3.75 -26.53
N ARG A 58 30.20 -3.28 -27.26
CA ARG A 58 30.26 -2.02 -28.04
C ARG A 58 30.50 -0.74 -27.22
N THR A 59 30.29 -0.79 -25.91
CA THR A 59 30.39 0.37 -25.00
C THR A 59 31.75 0.45 -24.29
N GLY A 60 32.56 -0.61 -24.37
CA GLY A 60 33.81 -0.71 -23.60
C GLY A 60 33.56 -0.86 -22.09
N ILE A 61 34.63 -0.89 -21.30
CA ILE A 61 34.55 -0.78 -19.84
C ILE A 61 35.44 0.36 -19.34
N GLU A 62 34.91 1.19 -18.45
CA GLU A 62 35.69 2.25 -17.83
C GLU A 62 36.80 1.68 -16.94
N LEU A 63 38.02 2.19 -17.11
CA LEU A 63 39.18 1.83 -16.29
C LEU A 63 38.90 1.95 -14.78
N ARG A 64 38.18 3.01 -14.37
CA ARG A 64 37.82 3.25 -12.97
C ARG A 64 36.97 2.12 -12.39
N THR A 65 36.12 1.50 -13.20
CA THR A 65 35.30 0.35 -12.79
C THR A 65 36.16 -0.88 -12.55
N VAL A 66 37.16 -1.13 -13.40
CA VAL A 66 38.09 -2.26 -13.24
C VAL A 66 39.03 -2.05 -12.05
N GLN A 67 39.54 -0.83 -11.83
CA GLN A 67 40.37 -0.49 -10.67
C GLN A 67 39.64 -0.78 -9.35
N LEU A 68 38.32 -0.54 -9.26
CA LEU A 68 37.51 -0.89 -8.09
C LEU A 68 37.46 -2.40 -7.82
N TRP A 69 37.70 -3.26 -8.82
CA TRP A 69 37.73 -4.72 -8.64
C TRP A 69 39.03 -5.19 -7.99
N PHE A 70 40.15 -4.53 -8.29
CA PHE A 70 41.46 -4.82 -7.71
C PHE A 70 41.60 -4.33 -6.26
N GLN A 71 40.87 -3.28 -5.89
CA GLN A 71 40.89 -2.76 -4.52
C GLN A 71 40.31 -3.78 -3.50
N LYS A 72 40.90 -3.80 -2.31
CA LYS A 72 40.40 -4.53 -1.13
C LYS A 72 39.13 -3.84 -0.60
N ASN A 73 38.00 -4.15 -1.22
CA ASN A 73 36.68 -3.64 -0.84
C ASN A 73 35.64 -4.77 -0.89
N SER A 74 34.46 -4.53 -0.32
CA SER A 74 33.32 -5.46 -0.33
C SER A 74 32.36 -5.21 -1.50
N LYS A 75 32.79 -4.48 -2.55
CA LYS A 75 32.00 -4.22 -3.75
C LYS A 75 32.20 -5.35 -4.75
N GLY A 76 31.10 -6.00 -5.12
CA GLY A 76 31.09 -7.03 -6.15
C GLY A 76 30.95 -6.46 -7.56
N VAL A 77 30.82 -7.35 -8.54
CA VAL A 77 30.75 -7.02 -9.98
C VAL A 77 29.37 -7.27 -10.58
N SER A 78 28.97 -6.50 -11.60
CA SER A 78 27.67 -6.65 -12.28
C SER A 78 27.61 -7.95 -13.09
N ALA A 79 26.40 -8.45 -13.37
CA ALA A 79 26.21 -9.69 -14.14
C ALA A 79 26.70 -9.59 -15.60
N ALA A 80 26.72 -8.39 -16.19
CA ALA A 80 27.31 -8.15 -17.51
C ALA A 80 28.84 -8.31 -17.44
N ASN A 81 29.47 -7.71 -16.44
CA ASN A 81 30.92 -7.74 -16.27
C ASN A 81 31.44 -9.14 -15.86
N ILE A 82 30.66 -9.92 -15.11
CA ILE A 82 30.96 -11.33 -14.83
C ILE A 82 31.02 -12.15 -16.12
N ARG A 83 30.12 -11.89 -17.09
CA ARG A 83 30.14 -12.57 -18.40
C ARG A 83 31.41 -12.22 -19.18
N TRP A 84 31.88 -10.98 -19.11
CA TRP A 84 33.11 -10.55 -19.78
C TRP A 84 34.36 -11.14 -19.14
N LEU A 85 34.43 -11.18 -17.81
CA LEU A 85 35.51 -11.85 -17.10
C LEU A 85 35.54 -13.35 -17.41
N ALA A 86 34.37 -14.01 -17.45
CA ALA A 86 34.28 -15.41 -17.81
C ALA A 86 34.78 -15.68 -19.24
N LYS A 87 34.47 -14.79 -20.21
CA LYS A 87 35.02 -14.87 -21.58
C LYS A 87 36.54 -14.80 -21.61
N ILE A 88 37.13 -13.89 -20.83
CA ILE A 88 38.59 -13.73 -20.75
C ILE A 88 39.23 -14.96 -20.10
N PHE A 89 38.79 -15.35 -18.90
CA PHE A 89 39.38 -16.47 -18.15
C PHE A 89 39.15 -17.82 -18.83
N GLY A 90 37.97 -18.01 -19.46
CA GLY A 90 37.63 -19.18 -20.26
C GLY A 90 38.25 -19.18 -21.67
N CYS A 91 39.14 -18.24 -22.00
CA CYS A 91 39.86 -18.19 -23.29
C CYS A 91 38.94 -18.22 -24.53
N ASN A 92 37.73 -17.65 -24.44
CA ASN A 92 36.67 -17.69 -25.45
C ASN A 92 36.16 -19.09 -25.84
N ASP A 93 36.47 -20.15 -25.07
CA ASP A 93 35.89 -21.48 -25.27
C ASP A 93 34.51 -21.56 -24.58
N PRO A 94 33.41 -21.90 -25.29
CA PRO A 94 32.07 -21.96 -24.72
C PRO A 94 31.94 -22.79 -23.43
N VAL A 95 32.67 -23.89 -23.32
CA VAL A 95 32.61 -24.80 -22.16
C VAL A 95 33.32 -24.16 -20.96
N LEU A 96 34.55 -23.71 -21.17
CA LEU A 96 35.38 -23.11 -20.11
C LEU A 96 34.82 -21.77 -19.64
N VAL A 97 34.20 -21.00 -20.56
CA VAL A 97 33.49 -19.76 -20.22
C VAL A 97 32.28 -20.05 -19.33
N ASN A 98 31.54 -21.13 -19.57
CA ASN A 98 30.42 -21.50 -18.72
C ASN A 98 30.88 -21.91 -17.31
N GLU A 99 31.96 -22.69 -17.21
CA GLU A 99 32.57 -23.07 -15.92
C GLU A 99 33.01 -21.83 -15.12
N TRP A 100 33.76 -20.93 -15.75
CA TRP A 100 34.18 -19.67 -15.12
C TRP A 100 33.00 -18.78 -14.76
N GLN A 101 31.95 -18.73 -15.59
CA GLN A 101 30.76 -17.94 -15.30
C GLN A 101 30.00 -18.47 -14.09
N LEU A 102 29.88 -19.80 -13.93
CA LEU A 102 29.26 -20.42 -12.77
C LEU A 102 30.08 -20.16 -11.49
N ALA A 103 31.39 -20.35 -11.55
CA ALA A 103 32.30 -20.10 -10.43
C ALA A 103 32.26 -18.64 -9.97
N LEU A 104 32.33 -17.67 -10.89
CA LEU A 104 32.28 -16.24 -10.58
C LEU A 104 30.94 -15.80 -10.00
N LYS A 105 29.82 -16.36 -10.49
CA LYS A 105 28.49 -16.09 -9.92
C LYS A 105 28.36 -16.64 -8.50
N ALA A 106 28.82 -17.86 -8.26
CA ALA A 106 28.81 -18.47 -6.93
C ALA A 106 29.67 -17.66 -5.94
N ALA A 107 30.88 -17.27 -6.33
CA ALA A 107 31.77 -16.45 -5.50
C ALA A 107 31.22 -15.05 -5.23
N GLN A 108 30.47 -14.47 -6.18
CA GLN A 108 29.78 -13.18 -6.02
C GLN A 108 28.63 -13.28 -4.99
N GLU A 109 27.87 -14.36 -4.99
CA GLU A 109 26.84 -14.60 -3.96
C GLU A 109 27.47 -14.78 -2.57
N ARG A 110 28.60 -15.48 -2.47
CA ARG A 110 29.37 -15.57 -1.21
C ARG A 110 29.84 -14.22 -0.70
N LEU A 111 30.35 -13.34 -1.58
CA LEU A 111 30.76 -11.98 -1.21
C LEU A 111 29.57 -11.14 -0.71
N LYS A 112 28.39 -11.29 -1.34
CA LYS A 112 27.16 -10.62 -0.89
C LYS A 112 26.73 -11.12 0.50
N ASN A 113 26.82 -12.42 0.75
CA ASN A 113 26.49 -13.01 2.05
C ASN A 113 27.49 -12.58 3.12
N LYS A 114 28.79 -12.61 2.84
CA LYS A 114 29.84 -12.12 3.74
C LYS A 114 29.63 -10.64 4.11
N ARG A 115 29.22 -9.81 3.14
CA ARG A 115 28.89 -8.39 3.39
C ARG A 115 27.65 -8.23 4.27
N ARG A 116 26.67 -9.14 4.18
CA ARG A 116 25.50 -9.14 5.08
C ARG A 116 25.94 -9.48 6.50
N CYS A 117 26.64 -10.59 6.68
CA CYS A 117 27.15 -11.01 8.00
C CYS A 117 28.09 -9.97 8.64
N GLN A 118 28.92 -9.27 7.85
CA GLN A 118 29.78 -8.20 8.37
C GLN A 118 29.01 -6.95 8.80
N LYS A 119 27.88 -6.63 8.17
CA LYS A 119 26.99 -5.56 8.65
C LYS A 119 26.31 -5.99 9.95
N ASP A 120 25.80 -7.21 9.99
CA ASP A 120 25.16 -7.78 11.18
C ASP A 120 26.14 -7.80 12.39
N HIS A 121 27.42 -8.16 12.18
CA HIS A 121 28.45 -8.11 13.21
C HIS A 121 28.95 -6.70 13.55
N ALA A 122 29.01 -5.76 12.60
CA ALA A 122 29.38 -4.37 12.89
C ALA A 122 28.31 -3.66 13.74
N ASP A 123 27.03 -3.95 13.48
CA ASP A 123 25.90 -3.46 14.27
C ASP A 123 25.89 -4.11 15.67
N THR A 124 26.41 -5.33 15.82
CA THR A 124 26.58 -6.01 17.12
C THR A 124 27.82 -5.53 17.90
N ALA A 125 28.94 -5.26 17.22
CA ALA A 125 30.20 -4.84 17.84
C ALA A 125 30.19 -3.36 18.27
N ALA A 126 29.38 -2.51 17.64
CA ALA A 126 29.15 -1.14 18.12
C ALA A 126 28.37 -1.08 19.45
N HIS A 127 27.83 -2.22 19.92
CA HIS A 127 27.06 -2.32 21.17
C HIS A 127 27.82 -2.94 22.34
N ASN A 128 28.95 -3.64 22.11
CA ASN A 128 29.65 -4.39 23.15
C ASN A 128 31.15 -4.06 23.17
N GLY A 129 31.50 -3.02 23.92
CA GLY A 129 32.85 -2.85 24.46
C GLY A 129 32.95 -3.62 25.78
N GLU A 130 33.70 -4.71 25.76
CA GLU A 130 34.32 -5.48 26.86
C GLU A 130 34.14 -7.00 26.65
N ALA A 131 35.26 -7.71 26.75
CA ALA A 131 35.37 -9.16 26.82
C ALA A 131 36.17 -9.50 28.08
N PRO A 132 36.32 -10.77 28.51
CA PRO A 132 35.69 -12.00 28.02
C PRO A 132 35.07 -12.86 29.14
N ASP A 133 34.26 -13.87 28.82
CA ASP A 133 34.56 -15.23 29.30
C ASP A 133 33.84 -16.35 28.53
N ASN A 134 34.50 -17.49 28.56
CA ASN A 134 34.23 -18.76 27.91
C ASN A 134 32.86 -19.36 28.24
N THR A 135 32.18 -19.97 27.25
CA THR A 135 31.81 -21.40 27.36
C THR A 135 31.40 -22.00 26.03
N MET A 136 32.21 -22.96 25.63
CA MET A 136 31.96 -23.98 24.62
C MET A 136 30.69 -24.77 24.97
N LYS A 137 29.71 -24.85 24.07
CA LYS A 137 28.72 -25.94 24.02
C LYS A 137 28.23 -26.19 22.60
N THR A 138 28.80 -27.25 22.05
CA THR A 138 28.33 -28.08 20.94
C THR A 138 26.83 -28.38 21.01
N SER A 139 26.12 -28.16 19.92
CA SER A 139 24.99 -29.02 19.53
C SER A 139 24.85 -29.04 18.02
N GLN A 140 25.37 -30.11 17.43
CA GLN A 140 24.94 -30.64 16.15
C GLN A 140 23.43 -30.89 16.21
N ASN A 141 22.70 -30.40 15.21
CA ASN A 141 21.55 -31.10 14.64
C ASN A 141 21.38 -30.65 13.19
N MET A 142 22.01 -31.43 12.32
CA MET A 142 21.92 -31.38 10.87
C MET A 142 20.59 -32.03 10.47
N VAL A 143 19.57 -31.22 10.22
CA VAL A 143 18.40 -31.64 9.41
C VAL A 143 18.49 -30.90 8.09
N SER A 144 18.94 -31.63 7.07
CA SER A 144 18.98 -31.24 5.67
C SER A 144 17.58 -30.82 5.21
N THR A 145 17.28 -29.54 5.24
CA THR A 145 16.19 -28.95 4.47
C THR A 145 16.79 -28.39 3.19
N LEU A 146 16.50 -29.06 2.08
CA LEU A 146 16.79 -28.58 0.73
C LEU A 146 16.37 -27.11 0.62
N PRO A 147 17.25 -26.20 0.15
CA PRO A 147 16.88 -24.81 -0.03
C PRO A 147 15.92 -24.73 -1.21
N ILE A 148 14.63 -24.59 -0.91
CA ILE A 148 13.67 -24.09 -1.90
C ILE A 148 14.15 -22.70 -2.31
N GLU A 149 14.66 -22.57 -3.53
CA GLU A 149 14.91 -21.28 -4.17
C GLU A 149 13.64 -20.42 -4.05
N LYS A 150 13.65 -19.45 -3.13
CA LYS A 150 12.67 -18.37 -3.13
C LYS A 150 12.95 -17.50 -4.34
N LYS A 151 12.31 -17.83 -5.47
CA LYS A 151 12.10 -16.89 -6.56
C LYS A 151 11.57 -15.60 -5.95
N SER A 152 12.30 -14.50 -6.16
CA SER A 152 11.90 -13.13 -5.82
C SER A 152 10.69 -12.73 -6.67
N GLY A 153 9.53 -13.31 -6.37
CA GLY A 153 8.26 -12.98 -6.99
C GLY A 153 7.80 -11.59 -6.56
N PHE A 154 7.06 -10.92 -7.44
CA PHE A 154 6.36 -9.69 -7.14
C PHE A 154 5.41 -9.92 -5.96
N ASN A 155 5.72 -9.33 -4.80
CA ASN A 155 4.90 -9.46 -3.60
C ASN A 155 4.01 -8.23 -3.43
N LEU A 156 2.75 -8.36 -3.85
CA LEU A 156 1.76 -7.30 -3.79
C LEU A 156 1.55 -6.80 -2.35
N ALA A 157 1.52 -7.69 -1.35
CA ALA A 157 1.33 -7.30 0.04
C ALA A 157 2.46 -6.40 0.56
N LEU A 158 3.71 -6.76 0.27
CA LEU A 158 4.87 -5.93 0.66
C LEU A 158 4.92 -4.61 -0.11
N ARG A 159 4.50 -4.58 -1.38
CA ARG A 159 4.41 -3.33 -2.13
C ARG A 159 3.32 -2.41 -1.60
N THR A 160 2.16 -2.96 -1.24
CA THR A 160 1.05 -2.19 -0.69
C THR A 160 1.39 -1.68 0.70
N GLU A 161 1.98 -2.51 1.56
CA GLU A 161 2.53 -2.05 2.84
C GLU A 161 3.58 -0.95 2.65
N SER A 162 4.47 -1.11 1.68
CA SER A 162 5.41 -0.06 1.31
C SER A 162 4.67 1.19 0.83
N ALA A 163 3.60 1.12 0.05
CA ALA A 163 2.86 2.32 -0.37
C ALA A 163 2.31 3.12 0.83
N TYR A 164 1.96 2.45 1.93
CA TYR A 164 1.56 3.10 3.18
C TYR A 164 2.75 3.65 3.98
N CYS A 165 3.96 3.10 3.81
CA CYS A 165 5.12 3.39 4.65
C CYS A 165 6.30 4.07 3.93
N HIS A 166 6.28 4.21 2.59
CA HIS A 166 7.39 4.71 1.80
C HIS A 166 7.34 6.24 1.80
N GLY A 167 8.25 6.86 2.56
CA GLY A 167 8.32 8.31 2.76
C GLY A 167 7.59 8.78 4.02
N GLN A 168 7.32 10.09 4.09
CA GLN A 168 6.46 10.66 5.14
C GLN A 168 5.04 10.07 5.00
N SER A 169 4.35 9.87 6.12
CA SER A 169 3.00 9.24 6.21
C SER A 169 1.91 9.89 5.35
N LEU A 170 2.20 11.05 4.75
CA LEU A 170 1.29 11.82 3.91
C LEU A 170 1.41 11.53 2.40
N SER A 171 2.42 10.80 1.94
CA SER A 171 2.64 10.57 0.49
C SER A 171 1.42 9.92 -0.20
N LEU A 172 0.86 8.87 0.40
CA LEU A 172 -0.31 8.17 -0.12
C LEU A 172 -1.60 9.02 -0.08
N PRO A 173 -1.98 9.65 1.07
CA PRO A 173 -3.08 10.63 1.10
C PRO A 173 -2.96 11.73 0.04
N THR A 174 -1.77 12.31 -0.13
CA THR A 174 -1.54 13.37 -1.12
C THR A 174 -1.65 12.85 -2.55
N SER A 175 -1.16 11.64 -2.84
CA SER A 175 -1.32 11.03 -4.16
C SER A 175 -2.79 10.80 -4.51
N VAL A 176 -3.60 10.35 -3.56
CA VAL A 176 -5.03 10.12 -3.76
C VAL A 176 -5.73 11.46 -4.00
N LEU A 177 -5.51 12.44 -3.14
CA LEU A 177 -6.07 13.79 -3.31
C LEU A 177 -5.65 14.41 -4.65
N GLY A 178 -4.37 14.29 -5.02
CA GLY A 178 -3.84 14.78 -6.30
C GLY A 178 -4.51 14.11 -7.50
N GLY A 179 -4.76 12.80 -7.44
CA GLY A 179 -5.52 12.09 -8.48
C GLY A 179 -6.96 12.59 -8.60
N MET A 180 -7.64 12.88 -7.49
CA MET A 180 -8.99 13.44 -7.51
C MET A 180 -9.02 14.86 -8.07
N ILE A 181 -8.03 15.68 -7.73
CA ILE A 181 -7.86 17.03 -8.29
C ILE A 181 -7.60 16.95 -9.80
N ALA A 182 -6.76 16.02 -10.25
CA ALA A 182 -6.49 15.80 -11.68
C ALA A 182 -7.75 15.39 -12.44
N LEU A 183 -8.58 14.48 -11.88
CA LEU A 183 -9.88 14.15 -12.44
C LEU A 183 -10.83 15.36 -12.44
N GLY A 184 -10.79 16.20 -11.40
CA GLY A 184 -11.53 17.45 -11.34
C GLY A 184 -11.16 18.41 -12.48
N PHE A 185 -9.86 18.63 -12.72
CA PHE A 185 -9.39 19.44 -13.84
C PHE A 185 -9.77 18.82 -15.19
N LEU A 186 -9.65 17.51 -15.36
CA LEU A 186 -10.05 16.84 -16.59
C LEU A 186 -11.56 16.96 -16.83
N SER A 187 -12.38 16.87 -15.77
CA SER A 187 -13.82 17.10 -15.84
C SER A 187 -14.18 18.54 -16.23
N PHE A 188 -13.32 19.51 -15.86
CA PHE A 188 -13.46 20.90 -16.27
C PHE A 188 -13.16 21.08 -17.75
N LEU A 189 -12.05 20.51 -18.23
CA LEU A 189 -11.66 20.56 -19.64
C LEU A 189 -12.70 19.95 -20.57
N ILE A 190 -13.38 18.88 -20.14
CA ILE A 190 -14.42 18.19 -20.90
C ILE A 190 -15.81 18.84 -20.72
N GLY A 191 -15.96 19.80 -19.80
CA GLY A 191 -17.23 20.53 -19.60
C GLY A 191 -18.26 19.83 -18.69
N ILE A 192 -17.93 18.70 -18.07
CA ILE A 192 -18.86 17.91 -17.23
C ILE A 192 -18.77 18.20 -15.72
N HIS A 193 -17.88 19.12 -15.32
CA HIS A 193 -17.64 19.47 -13.91
C HIS A 193 -18.86 20.04 -13.18
N ASN A 194 -19.66 20.88 -13.87
CA ASN A 194 -20.78 21.63 -13.31
C ASN A 194 -21.95 21.66 -14.30
N VAL A 195 -22.76 20.59 -14.35
CA VAL A 195 -23.84 20.42 -15.33
C VAL A 195 -25.17 20.13 -14.64
N THR A 196 -26.24 20.71 -15.17
CA THR A 196 -27.62 20.42 -14.80
C THR A 196 -28.32 19.56 -15.86
N TYR A 197 -29.23 18.70 -15.42
CA TYR A 197 -30.08 17.87 -16.29
C TYR A 197 -31.54 18.10 -15.92
N GLU A 198 -32.35 18.47 -16.90
CA GLU A 198 -33.81 18.56 -16.74
C GLU A 198 -34.42 17.18 -17.02
N ARG A 199 -35.05 16.60 -15.99
CA ARG A 199 -35.75 15.34 -16.09
C ARG A 199 -37.14 15.56 -16.72
N ALA A 200 -37.72 14.50 -17.29
CA ALA A 200 -39.05 14.52 -17.90
C ALA A 200 -40.21 15.00 -17.00
N ASP A 201 -40.02 15.07 -15.68
CA ASP A 201 -40.97 15.63 -14.71
C ASP A 201 -40.78 17.16 -14.48
N GLY A 202 -39.88 17.81 -15.23
CA GLY A 202 -39.55 19.23 -15.11
C GLY A 202 -38.56 19.56 -13.99
N VAL A 203 -38.05 18.55 -13.25
CA VAL A 203 -37.06 18.77 -12.19
C VAL A 203 -35.68 18.95 -12.80
N VAL A 204 -35.06 20.10 -12.56
CA VAL A 204 -33.67 20.38 -12.93
C VAL A 204 -32.73 19.89 -11.84
N LYS A 205 -31.94 18.86 -12.16
CA LYS A 205 -30.99 18.22 -11.24
C LYS A 205 -29.55 18.63 -11.48
N GLN A 206 -28.82 18.83 -10.40
CA GLN A 206 -27.39 19.04 -10.42
C GLN A 206 -26.62 17.71 -10.51
N VAL A 207 -26.03 17.45 -11.68
CA VAL A 207 -25.41 16.16 -12.00
C VAL A 207 -23.92 16.24 -12.30
N GLY A 208 -23.33 17.44 -12.27
CA GLY A 208 -21.91 17.67 -12.53
C GLY A 208 -20.97 16.86 -11.61
N PHE A 209 -19.79 16.54 -12.14
CA PHE A 209 -18.80 15.71 -11.44
C PHE A 209 -18.46 16.21 -10.03
N LEU A 210 -18.32 17.54 -9.85
CA LEU A 210 -17.98 18.15 -8.56
C LEU A 210 -19.11 18.08 -7.53
N TRP A 211 -20.35 17.89 -7.97
CA TRP A 211 -21.52 17.84 -7.09
C TRP A 211 -21.89 16.42 -6.70
N THR A 212 -21.11 15.44 -7.17
CA THR A 212 -21.32 14.04 -6.86
C THR A 212 -20.66 13.72 -5.51
N ALA A 213 -21.46 13.63 -4.45
CA ALA A 213 -20.96 13.56 -3.08
C ALA A 213 -20.07 12.33 -2.81
N ASN A 214 -20.32 11.21 -3.49
CA ASN A 214 -19.47 10.02 -3.40
C ASN A 214 -18.13 10.18 -4.12
N TRP A 215 -17.92 11.13 -5.03
CA TRP A 215 -16.60 11.38 -5.61
C TRP A 215 -15.85 12.41 -4.78
N THR A 216 -16.49 13.53 -4.47
CA THR A 216 -15.84 14.61 -3.73
C THR A 216 -15.51 14.21 -2.29
N LEU A 217 -16.50 13.78 -1.49
CA LEU A 217 -16.25 13.48 -0.08
C LEU A 217 -15.34 12.26 0.11
N ILE A 218 -15.52 11.20 -0.70
CA ILE A 218 -14.75 9.97 -0.54
C ILE A 218 -13.27 10.22 -0.88
N PHE A 219 -12.97 10.79 -2.05
CA PHE A 219 -11.60 10.90 -2.54
C PHE A 219 -10.87 12.17 -2.10
N MET A 220 -11.58 13.26 -1.78
CA MET A 220 -10.93 14.47 -1.26
C MET A 220 -10.77 14.46 0.26
N LEU A 221 -11.65 13.76 1.00
CA LEU A 221 -11.67 13.86 2.47
C LEU A 221 -11.51 12.50 3.16
N PHE A 222 -12.44 11.57 2.97
CA PHE A 222 -12.50 10.38 3.82
C PHE A 222 -11.37 9.38 3.57
N MET A 223 -11.05 9.08 2.30
CA MET A 223 -9.95 8.17 1.96
C MET A 223 -8.58 8.74 2.33
N PRO A 224 -8.24 10.01 2.01
CA PRO A 224 -6.98 10.60 2.46
C PRO A 224 -6.79 10.55 3.99
N LEU A 225 -7.83 10.89 4.77
CA LEU A 225 -7.80 10.78 6.23
C LEU A 225 -7.59 9.33 6.70
N PHE A 226 -8.28 8.39 6.06
CA PHE A 226 -8.15 6.97 6.38
C PHE A 226 -6.72 6.48 6.14
N PHE A 227 -6.16 6.81 4.97
CA PHE A 227 -4.79 6.44 4.62
C PHE A 227 -3.77 7.05 5.58
N ALA A 228 -3.95 8.30 5.99
CA ALA A 228 -3.08 8.97 6.94
C ALA A 228 -3.08 8.26 8.31
N PHE A 229 -4.26 7.89 8.82
CA PHE A 229 -4.36 7.18 10.11
C PHE A 229 -3.72 5.79 10.06
N VAL A 230 -3.97 5.01 9.00
CA VAL A 230 -3.36 3.68 8.85
C VAL A 230 -1.85 3.79 8.68
N ALA A 231 -1.37 4.71 7.84
CA ALA A 231 0.07 4.94 7.61
C ALA A 231 0.79 5.35 8.89
N ASP A 232 0.22 6.29 9.66
CA ASP A 232 0.77 6.73 10.94
C ASP A 232 0.83 5.60 11.98
N LEU A 233 -0.23 4.79 12.10
CA LEU A 233 -0.24 3.67 13.03
C LEU A 233 0.79 2.59 12.65
N VAL A 234 0.83 2.20 11.37
CA VAL A 234 1.74 1.16 10.89
C VAL A 234 3.19 1.61 10.96
N SER A 235 3.50 2.86 10.60
CA SER A 235 4.85 3.40 10.70
C SER A 235 5.33 3.47 12.15
N THR A 236 4.48 3.91 13.08
CA THR A 236 4.79 3.90 14.53
C THR A 236 4.99 2.48 15.06
N TRP A 237 4.22 1.50 14.59
CA TRP A 237 4.42 0.09 14.98
C TRP A 237 5.80 -0.42 14.56
N LYS A 238 6.17 -0.14 13.30
CA LYS A 238 7.45 -0.57 12.73
C LYS A 238 8.65 0.05 13.43
N SER A 239 8.56 1.30 13.88
CA SER A 239 9.64 1.93 14.65
C SER A 239 9.80 1.30 16.03
N ASN A 240 8.72 0.79 16.64
CA ASN A 240 8.73 0.30 18.02
C ASN A 240 9.20 -1.15 18.19
N ILE A 241 8.99 -2.04 17.20
CA ILE A 241 9.31 -3.47 17.38
C ILE A 241 10.79 -3.80 17.15
N GLY A 242 11.55 -2.97 16.43
CA GLY A 242 12.95 -3.28 16.07
C GLY A 242 13.13 -4.49 15.13
N HIS A 243 12.15 -5.42 15.05
CA HIS A 243 12.19 -6.62 14.22
C HIS A 243 11.37 -6.46 12.92
N LEU A 244 11.89 -5.66 11.99
CA LEU A 244 11.31 -5.47 10.64
C LEU A 244 11.02 -6.79 9.92
N ASN A 245 11.82 -7.83 10.18
CA ASN A 245 11.67 -9.15 9.59
C ASN A 245 10.42 -9.90 10.08
N GLU A 246 9.99 -9.69 11.33
CA GLU A 246 8.78 -10.33 11.86
C GLU A 246 7.53 -9.67 11.31
N TRP A 247 7.51 -8.34 11.26
CA TRP A 247 6.43 -7.58 10.62
C TRP A 247 6.24 -7.99 9.15
N GLN A 248 7.33 -8.08 8.38
CA GLN A 248 7.26 -8.51 6.98
C GLN A 248 6.74 -9.94 6.83
N LYS A 249 7.11 -10.85 7.74
CA LYS A 249 6.55 -12.21 7.75
C LYS A 249 5.05 -12.20 8.02
N SER A 250 4.58 -11.40 8.98
CA SER A 250 3.15 -11.24 9.28
C SER A 250 2.37 -10.71 8.08
N VAL A 251 2.86 -9.63 7.44
CA VAL A 251 2.24 -9.07 6.22
C VAL A 251 2.21 -10.10 5.09
N ASN A 252 3.30 -10.82 4.89
CA ASN A 252 3.38 -11.85 3.85
C ASN A 252 2.46 -13.04 4.13
N GLY A 253 2.17 -13.35 5.40
CA GLY A 253 1.20 -14.37 5.80
C GLY A 253 -0.21 -14.09 5.27
N PHE A 254 -0.55 -12.83 5.03
CA PHE A 254 -1.85 -12.42 4.46
C PHE A 254 -1.80 -12.12 2.96
N SER A 255 -0.71 -12.45 2.25
CA SER A 255 -0.49 -12.06 0.84
C SER A 255 -1.63 -12.48 -0.10
N TYR A 256 -2.24 -13.63 0.15
CA TYR A 256 -3.41 -14.11 -0.59
C TYR A 256 -4.58 -13.10 -0.54
N LEU A 257 -4.89 -12.52 0.62
CA LEU A 257 -5.99 -11.56 0.77
C LEU A 257 -5.77 -10.29 -0.06
N TYR A 258 -4.52 -9.81 -0.14
CA TYR A 258 -4.19 -8.64 -0.98
C TYR A 258 -4.47 -8.92 -2.46
N TRP A 259 -4.13 -10.11 -2.95
CA TRP A 259 -4.40 -10.49 -4.34
C TRP A 259 -5.90 -10.67 -4.62
N VAL A 260 -6.63 -11.32 -3.70
CA VAL A 260 -8.09 -11.46 -3.82
C VAL A 260 -8.77 -10.10 -3.89
N VAL A 261 -8.46 -9.21 -2.93
CA VAL A 261 -9.05 -7.86 -2.89
C VAL A 261 -8.64 -7.02 -4.09
N PHE A 262 -7.38 -7.11 -4.54
CA PHE A 262 -6.93 -6.44 -5.76
C PHE A 262 -7.73 -6.87 -6.98
N SER A 263 -7.93 -8.18 -7.14
CA SER A 263 -8.65 -8.76 -8.26
C SER A 263 -10.13 -8.36 -8.23
N VAL A 264 -10.76 -8.41 -7.04
CA VAL A 264 -12.14 -7.98 -6.85
C VAL A 264 -12.31 -6.50 -7.17
N CYS A 265 -11.43 -5.64 -6.66
CA CYS A 265 -11.52 -4.20 -6.91
C CYS A 265 -11.32 -3.87 -8.39
N LEU A 266 -10.28 -4.41 -9.03
CA LEU A 266 -9.95 -4.06 -10.42
C LEU A 266 -10.95 -4.67 -11.42
N LEU A 267 -11.30 -5.94 -11.26
CA LEU A 267 -12.16 -6.65 -12.22
C LEU A 267 -13.65 -6.36 -11.97
N PHE A 268 -14.12 -6.51 -10.73
CA PHE A 268 -15.54 -6.34 -10.44
C PHE A 268 -15.90 -4.87 -10.25
N ALA A 269 -15.22 -4.17 -9.34
CA ALA A 269 -15.56 -2.79 -9.03
C ALA A 269 -15.08 -1.78 -10.08
N GLY A 270 -13.96 -2.06 -10.76
CA GLY A 270 -13.46 -1.28 -11.87
C GLY A 270 -14.14 -1.68 -13.18
N LEU A 271 -13.68 -2.79 -13.76
CA LEU A 271 -14.02 -3.17 -15.14
C LEU A 271 -15.50 -3.52 -15.34
N PHE A 272 -16.04 -4.50 -14.62
CA PHE A 272 -17.41 -4.97 -14.85
C PHE A 272 -18.45 -3.92 -14.46
N GLN A 273 -18.24 -3.20 -13.36
CA GLN A 273 -19.11 -2.09 -12.99
C GLN A 273 -19.04 -0.96 -14.02
N TRP A 274 -17.87 -0.58 -14.53
CA TRP A 274 -17.77 0.41 -15.59
C TRP A 274 -18.49 -0.05 -16.87
N ILE A 275 -18.27 -1.29 -17.30
CA ILE A 275 -18.94 -1.86 -18.48
C ILE A 275 -20.46 -1.81 -18.32
N GLY A 276 -20.97 -2.32 -17.20
CA GLY A 276 -22.40 -2.46 -16.97
C GLY A 276 -23.11 -1.15 -16.67
N MET A 277 -22.49 -0.25 -15.91
CA MET A 277 -23.13 0.95 -15.41
C MET A 277 -22.89 2.18 -16.27
N VAL A 278 -21.85 2.20 -17.11
CA VAL A 278 -21.47 3.39 -17.86
C VAL A 278 -21.31 3.10 -19.34
N PHE A 279 -20.41 2.18 -19.72
CA PHE A 279 -20.10 1.92 -21.12
C PHE A 279 -21.30 1.43 -21.92
N LEU A 280 -22.01 0.40 -21.44
CA LEU A 280 -23.18 -0.14 -22.14
C LEU A 280 -24.30 0.89 -22.28
N PRO A 281 -24.67 1.66 -21.22
CA PRO A 281 -25.61 2.77 -21.36
C PRO A 281 -25.18 3.83 -22.40
N LEU A 282 -23.91 4.25 -22.39
CA LEU A 282 -23.40 5.27 -23.31
C LEU A 282 -23.44 4.82 -24.78
N VAL A 283 -23.12 3.56 -25.06
CA VAL A 283 -23.09 3.04 -26.43
C VAL A 283 -24.49 2.70 -26.95
N LYS A 284 -25.37 2.14 -26.10
CA LYS A 284 -26.71 1.69 -26.52
C LYS A 284 -27.77 2.78 -26.49
N GLY A 285 -27.54 3.86 -25.75
CA GLY A 285 -28.45 5.02 -25.65
C GLY A 285 -29.86 4.72 -25.14
N THR A 286 -30.15 3.50 -24.68
CA THR A 286 -31.52 3.03 -24.44
C THR A 286 -31.62 2.30 -23.10
N GLY A 287 -32.23 2.96 -22.10
CA GLY A 287 -32.63 2.33 -20.85
C GLY A 287 -33.05 3.35 -19.78
N LYS A 288 -33.89 2.90 -18.83
CA LYS A 288 -34.28 3.69 -17.66
C LYS A 288 -33.10 3.76 -16.67
N TYR A 289 -32.12 4.62 -16.95
CA TYR A 289 -30.98 4.87 -16.06
C TYR A 289 -31.10 6.24 -15.42
N SER A 290 -30.54 6.40 -14.21
CA SER A 290 -30.35 7.72 -13.62
C SER A 290 -29.25 8.46 -14.38
N ILE A 291 -29.58 9.63 -14.93
CA ILE A 291 -28.61 10.51 -15.59
C ILE A 291 -27.73 11.16 -14.53
N ASP A 292 -26.42 11.01 -14.70
CA ASP A 292 -25.34 11.63 -13.93
C ASP A 292 -24.29 12.16 -14.92
N TRP A 293 -23.23 12.83 -14.44
CA TRP A 293 -22.10 13.27 -15.27
C TRP A 293 -21.50 12.17 -16.15
N SER A 294 -21.61 10.89 -15.74
CA SER A 294 -21.04 9.78 -16.48
C SER A 294 -21.87 9.40 -17.72
N LYS A 295 -23.12 9.84 -17.79
CA LYS A 295 -24.09 9.50 -18.86
C LYS A 295 -24.68 10.74 -19.54
N ILE A 296 -24.27 11.93 -19.15
CA ILE A 296 -24.84 13.19 -19.64
C ILE A 296 -24.71 13.35 -21.17
N ALA A 297 -23.71 12.72 -21.80
CA ALA A 297 -23.54 12.69 -23.26
C ALA A 297 -24.73 12.09 -24.04
N ILE A 298 -25.59 11.30 -23.39
CA ILE A 298 -26.78 10.72 -24.02
C ILE A 298 -27.85 11.79 -24.27
N GLU A 299 -28.03 12.69 -23.30
CA GLU A 299 -29.08 13.71 -23.30
C GLU A 299 -28.59 15.07 -23.78
N ARG A 300 -27.30 15.37 -23.53
CA ARG A 300 -26.64 16.65 -23.84
C ARG A 300 -25.33 16.42 -24.60
N PRO A 301 -25.41 15.89 -25.85
CA PRO A 301 -24.22 15.72 -26.70
C PRO A 301 -23.59 17.05 -27.12
N ASP A 302 -24.27 18.18 -26.90
CA ASP A 302 -23.77 19.54 -27.09
C ASP A 302 -22.64 19.91 -26.10
N ILE A 303 -22.63 19.29 -24.92
CA ILE A 303 -21.63 19.56 -23.87
C ILE A 303 -20.43 18.63 -24.02
N VAL A 304 -20.67 17.34 -24.21
CA VAL A 304 -19.61 16.32 -24.23
C VAL A 304 -19.99 15.18 -25.17
N THR A 305 -19.03 14.70 -25.94
CA THR A 305 -19.26 13.56 -26.83
C THR A 305 -19.30 12.23 -26.05
N VAL A 306 -19.95 11.23 -26.65
CA VAL A 306 -19.98 9.86 -26.08
C VAL A 306 -18.57 9.30 -25.91
N GLN A 307 -17.65 9.55 -26.86
CA GLN A 307 -16.28 9.04 -26.81
C GLN A 307 -15.47 9.66 -25.66
N GLU A 308 -15.57 10.97 -25.48
CA GLU A 308 -14.92 11.68 -24.37
C GLU A 308 -15.46 11.18 -23.01
N SER A 309 -16.77 10.97 -22.91
CA SER A 309 -17.40 10.42 -21.71
C SER A 309 -16.93 8.99 -21.41
N VAL A 310 -16.82 8.14 -22.43
CA VAL A 310 -16.29 6.77 -22.29
C VAL A 310 -14.85 6.80 -21.79
N LEU A 311 -13.99 7.65 -22.36
CA LEU A 311 -12.59 7.74 -21.97
C LEU A 311 -12.43 8.30 -20.54
N PHE A 312 -13.11 9.39 -20.22
CA PHE A 312 -13.07 10.02 -18.91
C PHE A 312 -13.55 9.05 -17.82
N THR A 313 -14.68 8.39 -18.06
CA THR A 313 -15.25 7.46 -17.08
C THR A 313 -14.40 6.20 -16.92
N ALA A 314 -13.74 5.70 -17.97
CA ALA A 314 -12.80 4.58 -17.85
C ALA A 314 -11.63 4.93 -16.92
N LEU A 315 -11.03 6.12 -17.10
CA LEU A 315 -9.96 6.62 -16.24
C LEU A 315 -10.44 6.79 -14.79
N ALA A 316 -11.61 7.38 -14.60
CA ALA A 316 -12.22 7.57 -13.29
C ALA A 316 -12.45 6.23 -12.57
N TYR A 317 -12.96 5.20 -13.25
CA TYR A 317 -13.19 3.88 -12.67
C TYR A 317 -11.91 3.12 -12.35
N VAL A 318 -10.86 3.26 -13.17
CA VAL A 318 -9.52 2.72 -12.85
C VAL A 318 -9.00 3.39 -11.58
N TYR A 319 -9.03 4.72 -11.51
CA TYR A 319 -8.62 5.45 -10.32
C TYR A 319 -9.41 5.04 -9.07
N MET A 320 -10.74 4.98 -9.18
CA MET A 320 -11.64 4.53 -8.11
C MET A 320 -11.27 3.13 -7.64
N SER A 321 -11.11 2.16 -8.56
CA SER A 321 -10.80 0.77 -8.20
C SER A 321 -9.45 0.62 -7.49
N LEU A 322 -8.43 1.39 -7.90
CA LEU A 322 -7.13 1.42 -7.23
C LEU A 322 -7.24 2.03 -5.82
N CYS A 323 -8.01 3.10 -5.66
CA CYS A 323 -8.23 3.73 -4.35
C CYS A 323 -9.01 2.80 -3.41
N PHE A 324 -10.06 2.12 -3.88
CA PHE A 324 -10.79 1.13 -3.09
C PHE A 324 -9.94 -0.10 -2.76
N TYR A 325 -9.07 -0.55 -3.68
CA TYR A 325 -8.09 -1.59 -3.37
C TYR A 325 -7.20 -1.17 -2.20
N LEU A 326 -6.61 0.03 -2.25
CA LEU A 326 -5.78 0.55 -1.18
C LEU A 326 -6.57 0.66 0.13
N PHE A 327 -7.81 1.14 0.07
CA PHE A 327 -8.71 1.26 1.22
C PHE A 327 -8.94 -0.09 1.92
N PHE A 328 -9.31 -1.13 1.18
CA PHE A 328 -9.47 -2.47 1.74
C PHE A 328 -8.14 -3.10 2.17
N ALA A 329 -7.04 -2.81 1.47
CA ALA A 329 -5.71 -3.22 1.90
C ALA A 329 -5.31 -2.57 3.23
N GLY A 330 -5.73 -1.33 3.49
CA GLY A 330 -5.54 -0.68 4.79
C GLY A 330 -6.28 -1.41 5.91
N PHE A 331 -7.50 -1.89 5.66
CA PHE A 331 -8.20 -2.76 6.60
C PHE A 331 -7.47 -4.09 6.86
N ILE A 332 -6.92 -4.72 5.82
CA ILE A 332 -6.09 -5.92 5.99
C ILE A 332 -4.87 -5.60 6.86
N LEU A 333 -4.18 -4.49 6.59
CA LEU A 333 -3.03 -4.03 7.40
C LEU A 333 -3.41 -3.81 8.86
N LEU A 334 -4.56 -3.21 9.16
CA LEU A 334 -5.05 -3.05 10.53
C LEU A 334 -5.26 -4.41 11.22
N CYS A 335 -5.88 -5.39 10.54
CA CYS A 335 -6.03 -6.73 11.07
C CYS A 335 -4.67 -7.43 11.32
N THR A 336 -3.73 -7.30 10.37
CA THR A 336 -2.37 -7.83 10.53
C THR A 336 -1.65 -7.17 11.71
N LEU A 337 -1.81 -5.86 11.88
CA LEU A 337 -1.22 -5.10 12.98
C LEU A 337 -1.81 -5.51 14.33
N VAL A 338 -3.13 -5.65 14.44
CA VAL A 338 -3.78 -6.18 15.65
C VAL A 338 -3.24 -7.56 16.02
N GLN A 339 -3.12 -8.46 15.05
CA GLN A 339 -2.56 -9.79 15.28
C GLN A 339 -1.09 -9.70 15.75
N SER A 340 -0.31 -8.81 15.14
CA SER A 340 1.09 -8.57 15.52
C SER A 340 1.20 -8.09 16.97
N ILE A 341 0.37 -7.11 17.38
CA ILE A 341 0.32 -6.59 18.75
C ILE A 341 -0.01 -7.73 19.72
N CYS A 342 -1.05 -8.52 19.43
CA CYS A 342 -1.45 -9.62 20.30
C CYS A 342 -0.34 -10.65 20.47
N ASN A 343 0.33 -11.03 19.36
CA ASN A 343 1.43 -11.98 19.40
C ASN A 343 2.61 -11.45 20.23
N SER A 344 3.01 -10.19 20.04
CA SER A 344 4.07 -9.56 20.82
C SER A 344 3.72 -9.50 22.31
N ASN A 345 2.50 -9.11 22.65
CA ASN A 345 2.05 -9.03 24.05
C ASN A 345 1.93 -10.40 24.72
N MET A 346 1.59 -11.44 23.97
CA MET A 346 1.56 -12.81 24.48
C MET A 346 2.98 -13.36 24.72
N ALA A 347 3.93 -13.08 23.81
CA ALA A 347 5.32 -13.46 23.99
C ALA A 347 5.93 -12.80 25.25
N MET A 348 5.63 -11.52 25.49
CA MET A 348 6.07 -10.79 26.68
C MET A 348 5.48 -11.32 27.99
N LYS A 349 4.26 -11.89 27.98
CA LYS A 349 3.69 -12.54 29.17
C LYS A 349 4.35 -13.88 29.50
N GLY A 350 4.98 -14.54 28.52
CA GLY A 350 5.65 -15.82 28.68
C GLY A 350 7.13 -15.73 29.03
N GLN A 351 7.81 -14.64 28.63
CA GLN A 351 9.19 -14.34 29.00
C GLN A 351 9.19 -13.25 30.08
N PHE A 352 9.42 -13.64 31.35
CA PHE A 352 9.63 -12.68 32.44
C PHE A 352 10.72 -11.66 32.04
N GLY A 353 10.33 -10.39 31.84
CA GLY A 353 11.14 -9.28 32.38
C GLY A 353 11.67 -8.14 31.50
N GLU A 354 11.41 -8.02 30.19
CA GLU A 354 12.21 -7.04 29.40
C GLU A 354 11.47 -6.15 28.38
N LEU A 355 10.23 -5.75 28.66
CA LEU A 355 9.66 -4.52 28.08
C LEU A 355 8.67 -3.85 29.05
N ASP A 356 8.72 -2.51 29.10
CA ASP A 356 7.89 -1.69 29.97
C ASP A 356 6.40 -1.92 29.65
N PRO A 357 5.59 -2.54 30.53
CA PRO A 357 4.18 -2.85 30.28
C PRO A 357 3.35 -1.62 29.92
N VAL A 358 3.79 -0.44 30.36
CA VAL A 358 3.17 0.86 30.05
C VAL A 358 3.26 1.19 28.56
N GLN A 359 4.36 0.86 27.89
CA GLN A 359 4.57 1.16 26.47
C GLN A 359 3.68 0.29 25.56
N SER A 360 3.52 -0.99 25.89
CA SER A 360 2.64 -1.92 25.16
C SER A 360 1.15 -1.52 25.26
N GLU A 361 0.71 -1.14 26.46
CA GLU A 361 -0.66 -0.72 26.74
C GLU A 361 -1.00 0.61 26.03
N ASN A 362 -0.03 1.53 25.97
CA ASN A 362 -0.12 2.76 25.19
C ASN A 362 -0.34 2.50 23.70
N PHE A 363 0.41 1.56 23.12
CA PHE A 363 0.31 1.26 21.69
C PHE A 363 -1.02 0.59 21.35
N SER A 364 -1.46 -0.36 22.18
CA SER A 364 -2.75 -1.05 22.02
C SER A 364 -3.93 -0.07 22.09
N THR A 365 -3.85 0.93 22.98
CA THR A 365 -4.81 2.04 23.08
C THR A 365 -4.82 2.91 21.82
N ARG A 366 -3.64 3.29 21.30
CA ARG A 366 -3.51 4.03 20.04
C ARG A 366 -4.11 3.25 18.87
N ALA A 367 -3.85 1.94 18.80
CA ALA A 367 -4.40 1.07 17.77
C ALA A 367 -5.93 1.01 17.85
N ALA A 368 -6.52 0.87 19.04
CA ALA A 368 -7.96 0.86 19.23
C ALA A 368 -8.63 2.16 18.72
N TYR A 369 -8.06 3.34 19.04
CA TYR A 369 -8.56 4.62 18.54
C TYR A 369 -8.38 4.79 17.04
N CYS A 370 -7.26 4.33 16.48
CA CYS A 370 -7.05 4.37 15.04
C CYS A 370 -8.06 3.49 14.30
N ILE A 371 -8.31 2.26 14.78
CA ILE A 371 -9.32 1.36 14.21
C ILE A 371 -10.70 2.00 14.29
N PHE A 372 -11.06 2.58 15.44
CA PHE A 372 -12.32 3.32 15.58
C PHE A 372 -12.47 4.44 14.54
N ARG A 373 -11.45 5.31 14.39
CA ARG A 373 -11.45 6.39 13.38
C ARG A 373 -11.57 5.84 11.96
N CYS A 374 -10.84 4.77 11.65
CA CYS A 374 -10.88 4.11 10.35
C CYS A 374 -12.26 3.52 10.04
N THR A 375 -12.94 2.95 11.04
CA THR A 375 -14.31 2.44 10.91
C THR A 375 -15.32 3.56 10.73
N LEU A 376 -15.20 4.67 11.46
CA LEU A 376 -16.04 5.86 11.23
C LEU A 376 -15.90 6.35 9.78
N LEU A 377 -14.67 6.50 9.29
CA LEU A 377 -14.42 6.90 7.90
C LEU A 377 -15.00 5.89 6.91
N GLY A 378 -14.87 4.58 7.15
CA GLY A 378 -15.44 3.56 6.28
C GLY A 378 -16.97 3.58 6.21
N ILE A 379 -17.64 3.84 7.34
CA ILE A 379 -19.11 4.01 7.35
C ILE A 379 -19.50 5.33 6.68
N LEU A 380 -18.75 6.42 6.87
CA LEU A 380 -18.97 7.69 6.17
C LEU A 380 -18.82 7.56 4.65
N VAL A 381 -17.84 6.78 4.18
CA VAL A 381 -17.69 6.39 2.76
C VAL A 381 -18.95 5.67 2.26
N ALA A 382 -19.46 4.68 3.02
CA ALA A 382 -20.69 3.96 2.66
C ALA A 382 -21.92 4.88 2.66
N ILE A 383 -22.02 5.80 3.61
CA ILE A 383 -23.07 6.82 3.67
C ILE A 383 -23.01 7.68 2.40
N SER A 384 -21.86 8.25 2.02
CA SER A 384 -21.75 9.06 0.80
C SER A 384 -22.16 8.29 -0.47
N MET A 385 -21.78 7.02 -0.58
CA MET A 385 -22.19 6.15 -1.69
C MET A 385 -23.72 5.96 -1.74
N LYS A 386 -24.34 5.71 -0.58
CA LYS A 386 -25.80 5.51 -0.47
C LYS A 386 -26.56 6.83 -0.70
N SER A 387 -26.08 7.94 -0.16
CA SER A 387 -26.65 9.29 -0.33
C SER A 387 -26.64 9.74 -1.78
N GLN A 388 -25.56 9.52 -2.53
CA GLN A 388 -25.54 9.83 -3.96
C GLN A 388 -26.61 9.04 -4.73
N SER A 389 -26.74 7.74 -4.43
CA SER A 389 -27.72 6.87 -5.08
C SER A 389 -29.16 7.32 -4.80
N ALA A 390 -29.45 7.65 -3.54
CA ALA A 390 -30.78 8.10 -3.11
C ALA A 390 -31.12 9.50 -3.67
N TYR A 391 -30.15 10.43 -3.68
CA TYR A 391 -30.31 11.74 -4.30
C TYR A 391 -30.69 11.64 -5.77
N LEU A 392 -29.98 10.83 -6.56
CA LEU A 392 -30.30 10.65 -7.99
C LEU A 392 -31.71 10.11 -8.21
N ALA A 393 -32.22 9.28 -7.29
CA ALA A 393 -33.58 8.75 -7.32
C ALA A 393 -34.66 9.75 -6.90
N SER A 394 -34.32 10.73 -6.06
CA SER A 394 -35.26 11.69 -5.46
C SER A 394 -35.80 12.74 -6.46
N SER A 395 -36.67 13.63 -5.99
CA SER A 395 -37.10 14.84 -6.70
C SER A 395 -36.26 16.09 -6.36
N GLY A 396 -35.19 15.96 -5.56
CA GLY A 396 -34.37 17.11 -5.18
C GLY A 396 -33.52 17.65 -6.33
N THR A 397 -33.38 18.98 -6.38
CA THR A 397 -32.54 19.71 -7.35
C THR A 397 -31.05 19.50 -7.07
N ASP A 398 -30.66 19.53 -5.79
CA ASP A 398 -29.31 19.26 -5.31
C ASP A 398 -29.36 18.40 -4.04
N ILE A 399 -28.21 17.79 -3.70
CA ILE A 399 -28.13 16.82 -2.60
C ILE A 399 -28.43 17.43 -1.23
N LEU A 400 -28.07 18.70 -1.02
CA LEU A 400 -28.27 19.39 0.26
C LEU A 400 -29.74 19.76 0.43
N SER A 401 -30.35 20.36 -0.59
CA SER A 401 -31.78 20.70 -0.60
C SER A 401 -32.65 19.46 -0.43
N TRP A 402 -32.27 18.32 -1.02
CA TRP A 402 -32.95 17.04 -0.80
C TRP A 402 -32.87 16.57 0.66
N LEU A 403 -31.67 16.59 1.24
CA LEU A 403 -31.42 16.12 2.61
C LEU A 403 -32.12 17.01 3.65
N VAL A 404 -32.12 18.32 3.43
CA VAL A 404 -32.84 19.30 4.24
C VAL A 404 -34.36 19.15 4.04
N GLY A 405 -34.82 19.00 2.81
CA GLY A 405 -36.24 18.78 2.50
C GLY A 405 -36.82 17.54 3.19
N ASP A 406 -36.11 16.41 3.14
CA ASP A 406 -36.51 15.18 3.85
C ASP A 406 -36.58 15.40 5.37
N SER A 407 -35.68 16.22 5.94
CA SER A 407 -35.72 16.55 7.37
C SER A 407 -36.96 17.38 7.77
N HIS A 408 -37.47 18.23 6.87
CA HIS A 408 -38.65 19.06 7.11
C HIS A 408 -39.98 18.32 6.89
N LEU A 409 -40.00 17.19 6.15
CA LEU A 409 -41.19 16.36 5.95
C LEU A 409 -41.74 15.72 7.24
N MET A 410 -40.96 15.67 8.33
CA MET A 410 -41.50 15.32 9.66
C MET A 410 -42.33 16.43 10.31
N ALA A 411 -42.17 17.69 9.88
CA ALA A 411 -42.82 18.85 10.49
C ALA A 411 -44.13 19.25 9.79
N HIS A 412 -44.41 18.69 8.60
CA HIS A 412 -45.67 18.91 7.87
C HIS A 412 -46.20 17.58 7.34
N GLU A 413 -47.29 17.11 7.94
CA GLU A 413 -48.17 16.08 7.35
C GLU A 413 -48.74 16.64 6.03
N SER A 414 -48.10 16.32 4.92
CA SER A 414 -48.76 16.40 3.63
C SER A 414 -48.33 15.23 2.76
N ALA A 415 -49.28 14.33 2.55
CA ALA A 415 -49.23 13.23 1.63
C ALA A 415 -48.96 13.73 0.21
N ALA A 416 -47.75 13.50 -0.28
CA ALA A 416 -47.49 13.40 -1.70
C ALA A 416 -46.80 12.05 -1.91
N GLU A 417 -47.50 11.12 -2.54
CA GLU A 417 -46.97 9.83 -2.99
C GLU A 417 -45.66 10.08 -3.73
N GLN A 418 -44.54 9.76 -3.09
CA GLN A 418 -43.24 9.72 -3.74
C GLN A 418 -43.27 8.55 -4.73
N SER A 419 -43.56 8.85 -5.99
CA SER A 419 -43.39 7.95 -7.12
C SER A 419 -41.89 7.72 -7.35
N ALA A 420 -41.27 6.96 -6.44
CA ALA A 420 -39.88 6.55 -6.53
C ALA A 420 -39.72 5.65 -7.77
N VAL A 421 -39.24 6.25 -8.86
CA VAL A 421 -38.91 5.50 -10.07
C VAL A 421 -37.85 4.47 -9.71
N ARG A 422 -38.22 3.19 -9.84
CA ARG A 422 -37.43 2.04 -9.41
C ARG A 422 -36.24 1.82 -10.35
N TYR A 423 -35.18 2.61 -10.17
CA TYR A 423 -33.90 2.41 -10.85
C TYR A 423 -33.13 1.24 -10.22
N ARG A 424 -32.35 0.52 -11.03
CA ARG A 424 -31.41 -0.49 -10.54
C ARG A 424 -30.24 0.26 -9.87
N MET A 425 -30.04 0.07 -8.56
CA MET A 425 -29.03 0.79 -7.77
C MET A 425 -27.98 -0.16 -7.18
N PRO A 426 -26.99 -0.62 -7.96
CA PRO A 426 -25.92 -1.52 -7.48
C PRO A 426 -25.07 -0.95 -6.34
N THR A 427 -25.01 0.39 -6.25
CA THR A 427 -24.36 1.15 -5.17
C THR A 427 -24.89 0.82 -3.78
N HIS A 428 -26.14 0.37 -3.64
CA HIS A 428 -26.66 -0.08 -2.34
C HIS A 428 -25.96 -1.35 -1.84
N TYR A 429 -25.65 -2.29 -2.74
CA TYR A 429 -24.94 -3.51 -2.35
C TYR A 429 -23.48 -3.21 -2.03
N THR A 430 -22.79 -2.43 -2.87
CA THR A 430 -21.37 -2.13 -2.64
C THR A 430 -21.14 -1.25 -1.41
N SER A 431 -22.01 -0.27 -1.15
CA SER A 431 -21.95 0.53 0.08
C SER A 431 -22.19 -0.32 1.33
N LEU A 432 -23.12 -1.28 1.28
CA LEU A 432 -23.35 -2.21 2.39
C LEU A 432 -22.12 -3.08 2.66
N VAL A 433 -21.47 -3.62 1.61
CA VAL A 433 -20.24 -4.40 1.76
C VAL A 433 -19.13 -3.57 2.42
N VAL A 434 -18.95 -2.30 2.00
CA VAL A 434 -17.98 -1.38 2.62
C VAL A 434 -18.27 -1.17 4.11
N ALA A 435 -19.53 -0.90 4.46
CA ALA A 435 -19.95 -0.69 5.85
C ALA A 435 -19.72 -1.96 6.70
N LEU A 436 -20.10 -3.13 6.19
CA LEU A 436 -19.93 -4.41 6.88
C LEU A 436 -18.46 -4.77 7.12
N ILE A 437 -17.58 -4.57 6.12
CA ILE A 437 -16.14 -4.81 6.28
C ILE A 437 -15.55 -3.86 7.33
N SER A 438 -15.95 -2.59 7.31
CA SER A 438 -15.50 -1.58 8.29
C SER A 438 -15.90 -1.97 9.71
N CYS A 439 -17.14 -2.43 9.90
CA CYS A 439 -17.63 -2.95 11.18
C CYS A 439 -16.94 -4.25 11.60
N PHE A 440 -16.66 -5.16 10.65
CA PHE A 440 -15.95 -6.40 10.94
C PHE A 440 -14.54 -6.13 11.49
N VAL A 441 -13.79 -5.21 10.88
CA VAL A 441 -12.44 -4.85 11.35
C VAL A 441 -12.49 -4.22 12.74
N PHE A 442 -13.51 -3.38 13.00
CA PHE A 442 -13.74 -2.84 14.34
C PHE A 442 -13.99 -3.94 15.38
N LEU A 443 -14.91 -4.86 15.08
CA LEU A 443 -15.23 -5.98 15.97
C LEU A 443 -14.02 -6.89 16.20
N PHE A 444 -13.26 -7.18 15.14
CA PHE A 444 -12.01 -7.95 15.24
C PHE A 444 -11.00 -7.26 16.15
N GLY A 445 -10.75 -5.96 15.94
CA GLY A 445 -9.87 -5.15 16.79
C GLY A 445 -10.35 -5.08 18.24
N LEU A 446 -11.65 -4.86 18.46
CA LEU A 446 -12.28 -4.79 19.78
C LEU A 446 -12.08 -6.09 20.56
N VAL A 447 -12.38 -7.24 19.95
CA VAL A 447 -12.25 -8.55 20.60
C VAL A 447 -10.80 -8.87 20.92
N ARG A 448 -9.88 -8.59 20.00
CA ARG A 448 -8.46 -8.94 20.15
C ARG A 448 -7.68 -8.02 21.09
N LEU A 449 -8.02 -6.72 21.12
CA LEU A 449 -7.31 -5.72 21.92
C LEU A 449 -7.91 -5.51 23.32
N LYS A 450 -9.11 -6.02 23.61
CA LYS A 450 -9.82 -5.77 24.89
C LYS A 450 -8.95 -5.93 26.13
N SER A 451 -8.11 -6.97 26.17
CA SER A 451 -7.26 -7.30 27.33
C SER A 451 -5.92 -6.54 27.38
N PHE A 452 -5.63 -5.69 26.39
CA PHE A 452 -4.37 -4.96 26.24
C PHE A 452 -4.55 -3.44 26.19
N VAL A 453 -5.79 -2.95 26.18
CA VAL A 453 -6.11 -1.52 26.16
C VAL A 453 -6.24 -1.00 27.59
N LYS A 454 -5.87 0.27 27.79
CA LYS A 454 -6.03 0.96 29.08
C LYS A 454 -7.45 0.88 29.61
N ALA A 455 -7.59 0.61 30.91
CA ALA A 455 -8.89 0.61 31.60
C ALA A 455 -9.66 1.95 31.45
N LYS A 456 -8.95 3.06 31.22
CA LYS A 456 -9.54 4.38 30.96
C LYS A 456 -10.28 4.46 29.62
N VAL A 457 -9.96 3.60 28.64
CA VAL A 457 -10.62 3.61 27.34
C VAL A 457 -12.02 3.03 27.48
N SER A 458 -13.03 3.85 27.21
CA SER A 458 -14.42 3.40 27.23
C SER A 458 -14.78 2.68 25.93
N LEU A 459 -14.38 1.41 25.80
CA LEU A 459 -14.76 0.54 24.69
C LEU A 459 -16.28 0.52 24.42
N PRO A 460 -17.18 0.54 25.43
CA PRO A 460 -18.62 0.63 25.19
C PRO A 460 -19.02 1.91 24.44
N ARG A 461 -18.41 3.07 24.73
CA ARG A 461 -18.73 4.33 24.03
C ARG A 461 -18.35 4.29 22.55
N LEU A 462 -17.18 3.73 22.25
CA LEU A 462 -16.74 3.52 20.87
C LEU A 462 -17.74 2.63 20.13
N SER A 463 -18.13 1.49 20.73
CA SER A 463 -19.10 0.56 20.15
C SER A 463 -20.48 1.19 19.95
N MET A 464 -21.00 1.94 20.94
CA MET A 464 -22.29 2.64 20.81
C MET A 464 -22.27 3.64 19.66
N THR A 465 -21.17 4.37 19.48
CA THR A 465 -21.02 5.33 18.37
C THR A 465 -21.04 4.62 17.01
N ILE A 466 -20.29 3.53 16.86
CA ILE A 466 -20.28 2.74 15.62
C ILE A 466 -21.65 2.14 15.32
N VAL A 467 -22.31 1.56 16.34
CA VAL A 467 -23.66 0.98 16.18
C VAL A 467 -24.67 2.05 15.79
N PHE A 468 -24.65 3.21 16.45
CA PHE A 468 -25.55 4.31 16.14
C PHE A 468 -25.35 4.81 14.70
N LEU A 469 -24.10 5.00 14.27
CA LEU A 469 -23.79 5.44 12.91
C LEU A 469 -24.19 4.38 11.86
N PHE A 470 -23.92 3.11 12.12
CA PHE A 470 -24.29 2.01 11.24
C PHE A 470 -25.81 1.84 11.13
N LEU A 471 -26.54 1.98 12.25
CA LEU A 471 -28.00 1.94 12.25
C LEU A 471 -28.59 3.14 11.51
N SER A 472 -28.02 4.32 11.70
CA SER A 472 -28.38 5.52 10.94
C SER A 472 -28.17 5.31 9.44
N TYR A 473 -27.07 4.67 9.03
CA TYR A 473 -26.81 4.27 7.66
C TYR A 473 -27.86 3.29 7.12
N LEU A 474 -28.25 2.26 7.88
CA LEU A 474 -29.25 1.27 7.45
C LEU A 474 -30.62 1.91 7.25
N LEU A 475 -31.06 2.71 8.22
CA LEU A 475 -32.36 3.37 8.23
C LEU A 475 -32.47 4.57 7.26
N PHE A 476 -31.34 5.06 6.78
CA PHE A 476 -31.33 6.17 5.83
C PHE A 476 -32.11 5.84 4.56
N ASN A 477 -33.02 6.75 4.19
CA ASN A 477 -33.94 6.65 3.07
C ASN A 477 -34.97 5.51 3.21
N SER A 478 -35.27 5.05 4.43
CA SER A 478 -36.31 4.05 4.71
C SER A 478 -37.64 4.66 5.16
N PHE A 479 -37.63 5.88 5.72
CA PHE A 479 -38.82 6.61 6.15
C PHE A 479 -38.57 8.13 6.06
N PRO A 480 -39.63 8.96 5.95
CA PRO A 480 -39.50 10.42 5.90
C PRO A 480 -38.81 10.97 7.15
N GLY A 481 -37.80 11.82 6.98
CA GLY A 481 -37.03 12.40 8.09
C GLY A 481 -35.89 11.55 8.61
N SER A 482 -35.63 10.38 8.00
CA SER A 482 -34.45 9.56 8.31
C SER A 482 -33.13 10.34 8.13
N SER A 483 -33.13 11.44 7.37
CA SER A 483 -32.01 12.38 7.23
C SER A 483 -31.59 13.07 8.53
N LEU A 484 -32.51 13.31 9.49
CA LEU A 484 -32.17 13.89 10.80
C LEU A 484 -31.30 12.94 11.63
N LEU A 485 -31.69 11.66 11.65
CA LEU A 485 -30.94 10.61 12.32
C LEU A 485 -29.55 10.47 11.69
N LEU A 486 -29.48 10.50 10.35
CA LEU A 486 -28.21 10.48 9.65
C LEU A 486 -27.34 11.69 10.01
N MET A 487 -27.89 12.90 10.04
CA MET A 487 -27.15 14.12 10.39
C MET A 487 -26.58 14.04 11.81
N ALA A 488 -27.38 13.59 12.78
CA ALA A 488 -26.92 13.35 14.15
C ALA A 488 -25.78 12.31 14.20
N GLY A 489 -25.91 11.22 13.45
CA GLY A 489 -24.87 10.20 13.31
C GLY A 489 -23.57 10.75 12.72
N VAL A 490 -23.65 11.52 11.63
CA VAL A 490 -22.50 12.12 10.96
C VAL A 490 -21.81 13.14 11.88
N LEU A 491 -22.57 13.97 12.60
CA LEU A 491 -21.99 14.91 13.57
C LEU A 491 -21.24 14.19 14.70
N LEU A 492 -21.84 13.13 15.23
CA LEU A 492 -21.21 12.29 16.25
C LEU A 492 -19.93 11.63 15.71
N ALA A 493 -19.95 11.16 14.45
CA ALA A 493 -18.79 10.58 13.79
C ALA A 493 -17.67 11.61 13.60
N ILE A 494 -17.99 12.82 13.12
CA ILE A 494 -17.01 13.91 12.96
C ILE A 494 -16.37 14.24 14.31
N TYR A 495 -17.17 14.39 15.37
CA TYR A 495 -16.64 14.60 16.71
C TYR A 495 -15.69 13.46 17.13
N GLY A 496 -16.12 12.21 16.95
CA GLY A 496 -15.32 11.02 17.29
C GLY A 496 -14.02 10.87 16.49
N LEU A 497 -13.94 11.46 15.29
CA LEU A 497 -12.69 11.51 14.52
C LEU A 497 -11.63 12.35 15.24
N PHE A 498 -12.02 13.50 15.80
CA PHE A 498 -11.09 14.38 16.51
C PHE A 498 -10.83 13.90 17.94
N ASP A 499 -11.89 13.60 18.69
CA ASP A 499 -11.83 13.17 20.09
C ASP A 499 -12.53 11.82 20.31
N PRO A 500 -11.79 10.69 20.24
CA PRO A 500 -12.32 9.36 20.50
C PRO A 500 -12.73 9.12 21.97
N GLU A 501 -12.22 9.90 22.93
CA GLU A 501 -12.59 9.73 24.36
C GLU A 501 -13.92 10.40 24.70
N PHE A 502 -14.41 11.31 23.85
CA PHE A 502 -15.52 12.22 24.16
C PHE A 502 -15.28 12.94 25.48
N THR A 503 -14.04 13.41 25.65
CA THR A 503 -13.66 14.20 26.81
C THR A 503 -14.36 15.54 26.78
N VAL A 504 -15.32 15.72 27.69
CA VAL A 504 -15.87 17.04 28.00
C VAL A 504 -14.70 17.90 28.48
N VAL A 505 -14.28 18.88 27.68
CA VAL A 505 -13.30 19.89 28.09
C VAL A 505 -13.90 20.61 29.29
N ASN A 506 -13.47 20.22 30.49
CA ASN A 506 -13.90 20.84 31.72
C ASN A 506 -13.29 22.25 31.79
N PHE A 507 -13.99 23.25 31.23
CA PHE A 507 -13.60 24.66 31.28
C PHE A 507 -13.36 25.17 32.72
N ALA A 508 -13.90 24.48 33.73
CA ALA A 508 -13.63 24.74 35.14
C ALA A 508 -12.15 24.55 35.53
N LYS A 509 -11.38 23.70 34.83
CA LYS A 509 -9.95 23.48 35.10
C LYS A 509 -9.07 24.57 34.46
N PHE A 510 -9.48 25.09 33.31
CA PHE A 510 -8.81 26.22 32.65
C PHE A 510 -8.95 27.52 33.46
N ARG A 511 -10.12 27.76 34.06
CA ARG A 511 -10.37 28.92 34.93
C ARG A 511 -9.61 28.87 36.26
N ARG A 512 -9.22 27.69 36.72
CA ARG A 512 -8.47 27.50 37.98
C ARG A 512 -6.97 27.81 37.79
N ASN A 513 -6.41 27.54 36.61
CA ASN A 513 -5.02 27.89 36.30
C ASN A 513 -4.81 29.39 36.00
N GLN A 514 -5.87 30.14 35.64
CA GLN A 514 -5.82 31.60 35.53
C GLN A 514 -5.97 32.35 36.87
N ARG A 515 -6.30 31.66 37.98
CA ARG A 515 -6.39 32.27 39.32
C ARG A 515 -5.13 32.08 40.17
N VAL A 516 -4.10 31.40 39.66
CA VAL A 516 -2.82 31.16 40.36
C VAL A 516 -1.66 31.82 39.61
N SER A 517 -1.95 32.86 38.81
CA SER A 517 -0.91 33.67 38.18
C SER A 517 -1.05 35.12 38.58
#